data_AF-A0A084VMT2-F1
#
_entry.id   AF-A0A084VMT2-F1
#
_cell.length_a   1.000
_cell.length_b   1.000
_cell.length_c   1.000
_cell.angle_alpha   90.00
_cell.angle_beta   90.00
_cell.angle_gamma   90.00
#
_symmetry.space_group_name_H-M   'P 1'
#
loop_
_entity.id
_entity.type
_entity.pdbx_description
1 polymer ?
#
loop_
_entity_poly.entity_id
_entity_poly.type
_entity_poly.pdbx_seq_one_letter_code
_entity_poly.pdbx_strand_id
1 'polypeptide(L)'
;MFLALRCCTLFGLLGLLGTIVEGSSIQGGSYCRNSGCVTQYGCVPRYSNFRTALYCQQCVIEQCSQRAEVVPERKPCYQLTALASGQRLASRESYDRRTQLRYASVVGKDYQGERDRWNLLVGPGNNYYIQNSDTGEYLRAHENNFVHLVAGRPTDNSFLFKPILVRGSWSCVLFQSVCYGGYIYGEQYSAASNFVLMTQDLQRCYQESLWSVSTVYC
;
A
#
# COMPACT_ATOMS: atom_id res chain seq x y z
N MET A 1 -42.83 -38.41 -34.48
CA MET A 1 -41.61 -38.85 -33.77
C MET A 1 -41.58 -38.10 -32.44
N PHE A 2 -42.41 -38.45 -31.44
CA PHE A 2 -42.39 -39.59 -30.50
C PHE A 2 -41.23 -39.60 -29.48
N LEU A 3 -41.64 -39.59 -28.19
CA LEU A 3 -40.96 -39.74 -26.88
C LEU A 3 -40.04 -38.59 -26.40
N ALA A 4 -40.28 -37.86 -25.29
CA ALA A 4 -40.85 -38.10 -23.95
C ALA A 4 -39.91 -38.73 -22.89
N LEU A 5 -39.69 -37.94 -21.82
CA LEU A 5 -39.47 -38.25 -20.39
C LEU A 5 -38.42 -39.30 -19.94
N ARG A 6 -37.54 -38.86 -19.02
CA ARG A 6 -37.34 -39.35 -17.62
C ARG A 6 -36.16 -38.58 -17.01
N CYS A 7 -36.31 -37.74 -15.97
CA CYS A 7 -36.67 -38.03 -14.57
C CYS A 7 -35.63 -38.91 -13.86
N CYS A 8 -34.87 -38.32 -12.92
CA CYS A 8 -34.46 -38.93 -11.65
C CYS A 8 -33.86 -37.85 -10.73
N THR A 9 -34.71 -37.31 -9.85
CA THR A 9 -34.37 -36.80 -8.51
C THR A 9 -34.37 -37.96 -7.51
N LEU A 10 -33.47 -37.98 -6.52
CA LEU A 10 -33.70 -38.36 -5.10
C LEU A 10 -32.34 -38.28 -4.36
N PHE A 11 -32.16 -37.35 -3.42
CA PHE A 11 -32.37 -37.42 -1.96
C PHE A 11 -31.24 -38.12 -1.17
N GLY A 12 -30.66 -37.38 -0.21
CA GLY A 12 -29.78 -37.90 0.84
C GLY A 12 -29.38 -36.78 1.81
N LEU A 13 -30.11 -36.67 2.91
CA LEU A 13 -29.98 -35.69 3.99
C LEU A 13 -29.32 -36.38 5.21
N LEU A 14 -28.62 -35.59 6.03
CA LEU A 14 -28.12 -35.81 7.40
C LEU A 14 -26.76 -36.51 7.63
N GLY A 15 -25.93 -35.83 8.43
CA GLY A 15 -24.75 -36.40 9.08
C GLY A 15 -23.80 -35.37 9.69
N LEU A 16 -24.26 -34.62 10.70
CA LEU A 16 -23.38 -33.96 11.68
C LEU A 16 -22.54 -35.05 12.35
N LEU A 17 -21.20 -34.95 12.28
CA LEU A 17 -20.27 -35.49 13.27
C LEU A 17 -18.89 -34.88 12.99
N GLY A 18 -18.44 -34.03 13.91
CA GLY A 18 -17.08 -33.53 13.91
C GLY A 18 -16.10 -34.67 14.10
N THR A 19 -15.02 -34.65 13.33
CA THR A 19 -13.82 -35.42 13.62
C THR A 19 -12.78 -34.47 14.18
N ILE A 20 -12.50 -34.72 15.45
CA ILE A 20 -11.43 -34.17 16.26
C ILE A 20 -10.12 -34.63 15.60
N VAL A 21 -9.29 -33.68 15.15
CA VAL A 21 -7.90 -33.98 14.82
C VAL A 21 -7.16 -34.14 16.14
N GLU A 22 -6.67 -35.35 16.37
CA GLU A 22 -5.88 -35.71 17.54
C GLU A 22 -4.56 -34.93 17.60
N GLY A 23 -4.15 -34.71 18.84
CA GLY A 23 -3.06 -33.84 19.21
C GLY A 23 -1.73 -34.28 18.62
N SER A 24 -1.09 -33.35 17.93
CA SER A 24 0.36 -33.35 17.83
C SER A 24 0.92 -32.91 19.18
N SER A 25 1.40 -33.88 19.96
CA SER A 25 2.09 -33.66 21.21
C SER A 25 3.37 -32.84 20.97
N ILE A 26 3.45 -31.65 21.59
CA ILE A 26 4.72 -30.99 21.85
C ILE A 26 4.94 -31.08 23.36
N GLN A 27 5.71 -32.10 23.75
CA GLN A 27 6.42 -32.07 25.03
C GLN A 27 7.50 -31.00 24.94
N GLY A 28 7.37 -29.96 25.75
CA GLY A 28 8.35 -28.89 25.87
C GLY A 28 8.04 -28.04 27.08
N GLY A 29 8.49 -28.48 28.25
CA GLY A 29 8.22 -27.83 29.53
C GLY A 29 8.71 -26.37 29.56
N SER A 30 7.79 -25.47 29.88
CA SER A 30 8.06 -24.22 30.60
C SER A 30 6.74 -23.69 31.15
N TYR A 31 6.37 -24.17 32.33
CA TYR A 31 5.21 -23.67 33.06
C TYR A 31 5.54 -22.30 33.68
N CYS A 32 5.19 -21.21 33.00
CA CYS A 32 5.21 -19.87 33.61
C CYS A 32 3.93 -19.65 34.43
N ARG A 33 3.86 -20.23 35.62
CA ARG A 33 2.73 -20.02 36.54
C ARG A 33 2.92 -18.71 37.31
N ASN A 34 2.19 -17.67 36.93
CA ASN A 34 2.03 -16.48 37.77
C ASN A 34 0.71 -16.56 38.54
N SER A 35 0.78 -16.30 39.85
CA SER A 35 -0.40 -16.26 40.71
C SER A 35 -0.98 -14.85 40.79
N GLY A 36 -2.31 -14.76 40.72
CA GLY A 36 -3.08 -13.52 40.78
C GLY A 36 -4.16 -13.57 41.85
N CYS A 37 -4.92 -12.47 41.95
CA CYS A 37 -6.13 -12.40 42.78
C CYS A 37 -7.36 -12.45 41.88
N VAL A 38 -8.40 -13.18 42.31
CA VAL A 38 -9.71 -13.16 41.67
C VAL A 38 -10.41 -11.83 41.97
N THR A 39 -10.91 -11.17 40.94
CA THR A 39 -11.80 -10.00 41.05
C THR A 39 -13.09 -10.26 40.28
N GLN A 40 -14.09 -9.40 40.45
CA GLN A 40 -15.33 -9.44 39.65
C GLN A 40 -15.09 -9.30 38.13
N TYR A 41 -13.90 -8.84 37.72
CA TYR A 41 -13.49 -8.67 36.33
C TYR A 41 -12.54 -9.77 35.84
N GLY A 42 -12.31 -10.82 36.65
CA GLY A 42 -11.40 -11.93 36.33
C GLY A 42 -10.14 -11.95 37.18
N CYS A 43 -9.20 -12.85 36.82
CA CYS A 43 -7.93 -13.04 37.53
C CYS A 43 -6.94 -11.94 37.14
N VAL A 44 -6.46 -11.17 38.12
CA VAL A 44 -5.52 -10.06 37.90
C VAL A 44 -4.16 -10.33 38.57
N PRO A 45 -3.04 -9.86 37.99
CA PRO A 45 -1.73 -10.01 38.61
C PRO A 45 -1.68 -9.35 40.00
N ARG A 46 -0.95 -9.99 40.93
CA ARG A 46 -0.85 -9.56 42.34
C ARG A 46 -0.31 -8.12 42.53
N TYR A 47 0.35 -7.55 41.53
CA TYR A 47 0.91 -6.19 41.52
C TYR A 47 0.07 -5.17 40.75
N SER A 48 -1.13 -5.54 40.26
CA SER A 48 -2.01 -4.57 39.61
C SER A 48 -2.62 -3.63 40.65
N ASN A 49 -2.51 -2.32 40.41
CA ASN A 49 -2.87 -1.23 41.33
C ASN A 49 -4.39 -1.07 41.60
N PHE A 50 -5.14 -2.17 41.72
CA PHE A 50 -6.55 -2.13 42.07
C PHE A 50 -6.72 -2.14 43.59
N ARG A 51 -7.04 -0.97 44.16
CA ARG A 51 -7.35 -0.75 45.58
C ARG A 51 -8.62 -1.50 46.09
N THR A 52 -9.11 -2.50 45.36
CA THR A 52 -10.41 -3.15 45.60
C THR A 52 -10.34 -4.63 46.00
N ALA A 53 -9.15 -5.22 46.18
CA ALA A 53 -9.04 -6.62 46.61
C ALA A 53 -9.20 -6.76 48.14
N LEU A 54 -10.44 -6.78 48.63
CA LEU A 54 -10.75 -7.01 50.06
C LEU A 54 -10.61 -8.48 50.47
N TYR A 55 -10.61 -9.43 49.52
CA TYR A 55 -10.31 -10.85 49.75
C TYR A 55 -9.62 -11.44 48.50
N CYS A 56 -8.38 -11.92 48.64
CA CYS A 56 -7.64 -12.53 47.53
C CYS A 56 -7.65 -14.05 47.68
N GLN A 57 -8.49 -14.73 46.89
CA GLN A 57 -8.31 -16.16 46.59
C GLN A 57 -7.35 -16.30 45.40
N GLN A 58 -6.37 -17.20 45.53
CA GLN A 58 -5.28 -17.35 44.57
C GLN A 58 -5.82 -17.95 43.25
N CYS A 59 -5.57 -17.28 42.14
CA CYS A 59 -5.88 -17.79 40.79
C CYS A 59 -4.61 -17.94 39.95
N VAL A 60 -4.65 -18.84 38.97
CA VAL A 60 -3.54 -19.12 38.06
C VAL A 60 -3.79 -18.39 36.75
N ILE A 61 -2.84 -17.55 36.34
CA ILE A 61 -2.87 -16.88 35.04
C ILE A 61 -2.07 -17.75 34.05
N GLU A 62 -2.77 -18.50 33.21
CA GLU A 62 -2.16 -19.23 32.09
C GLU A 62 -2.06 -18.31 30.86
N GLN A 63 -1.18 -17.32 30.93
CA GLN A 63 -0.78 -16.56 29.75
C GLN A 63 0.74 -16.62 29.64
N CYS A 64 1.23 -17.69 29.01
CA CYS A 64 2.51 -17.64 28.37
C CYS A 64 2.37 -16.65 27.21
N SER A 65 3.02 -15.50 27.32
CA SER A 65 3.33 -14.67 26.16
C SER A 65 4.18 -15.52 25.21
N GLN A 66 3.53 -16.30 24.34
CA GLN A 66 4.11 -16.53 23.03
C GLN A 66 4.33 -15.12 22.51
N ARG A 67 5.60 -14.71 22.42
CA ARG A 67 5.97 -13.64 21.50
C ARG A 67 5.44 -14.11 20.17
N ALA A 68 4.23 -13.67 19.81
CA ALA A 68 3.85 -13.59 18.44
C ALA A 68 5.00 -12.79 17.83
N GLU A 69 5.82 -13.45 17.02
CA GLU A 69 6.66 -12.73 16.09
C GLU A 69 5.67 -11.83 15.35
N VAL A 70 5.74 -10.53 15.63
CA VAL A 70 5.01 -9.53 14.87
C VAL A 70 5.66 -9.60 13.51
N VAL A 71 5.19 -10.49 12.65
CA VAL A 71 5.53 -10.48 11.23
C VAL A 71 5.11 -9.09 10.79
N PRO A 72 6.04 -8.20 10.41
CA PRO A 72 5.67 -6.86 10.04
C PRO A 72 4.70 -6.95 8.88
N GLU A 73 3.49 -6.45 9.08
CA GLU A 73 2.48 -6.35 8.04
C GLU A 73 3.08 -5.49 6.93
N ARG A 74 3.35 -6.10 5.78
CA ARG A 74 3.94 -5.37 4.64
C ARG A 74 2.96 -4.32 4.19
N LYS A 75 3.35 -3.05 4.26
CA LYS A 75 2.52 -1.92 3.89
C LYS A 75 2.39 -1.87 2.36
N PRO A 76 1.16 -1.84 1.81
CA PRO A 76 1.00 -1.71 0.37
C PRO A 76 1.55 -0.35 -0.09
N CYS A 77 2.29 -0.37 -1.18
CA CYS A 77 2.73 0.81 -1.93
C CYS A 77 2.59 0.52 -3.43
N TYR A 78 2.94 1.47 -4.29
CA TYR A 78 2.58 1.43 -5.71
C TYR A 78 3.78 1.68 -6.62
N GLN A 79 3.80 0.99 -7.74
CA GLN A 79 4.67 1.30 -8.87
C GLN A 79 3.84 1.92 -9.98
N LEU A 80 4.29 3.06 -10.50
CA LEU A 80 3.67 3.76 -11.62
C LEU A 80 4.51 3.48 -12.85
N THR A 81 3.95 2.75 -13.82
CA THR A 81 4.65 2.35 -15.04
C THR A 81 4.05 3.07 -16.24
N ALA A 82 4.84 3.84 -16.97
CA ALA A 82 4.42 4.48 -18.22
C ALA A 82 4.07 3.40 -19.25
N LEU A 83 2.86 3.44 -19.81
CA LEU A 83 2.39 2.39 -20.73
C LEU A 83 3.16 2.39 -22.04
N ALA A 84 3.50 3.57 -22.58
CA ALA A 84 4.20 3.70 -23.85
C ALA A 84 5.62 3.11 -23.83
N SER A 85 6.38 3.37 -22.76
CA SER A 85 7.80 2.97 -22.67
C SER A 85 8.05 1.77 -21.76
N GLY A 86 7.09 1.39 -20.91
CA GLY A 86 7.28 0.39 -19.87
C GLY A 86 8.23 0.82 -18.74
N GLN A 87 8.61 2.09 -18.70
CA GLN A 87 9.50 2.65 -17.68
C GLN A 87 8.71 2.98 -16.40
N ARG A 88 9.36 2.86 -15.25
CA ARG A 88 8.76 3.13 -13.94
C ARG A 88 9.11 4.53 -13.47
N LEU A 89 8.13 5.23 -12.88
CA LEU A 89 8.35 6.48 -12.17
C LEU A 89 9.31 6.24 -11.00
N ALA A 90 10.37 7.03 -10.89
CA ALA A 90 11.38 6.87 -9.84
C ALA A 90 11.95 8.20 -9.36
N SER A 91 12.41 8.19 -8.12
CA SER A 91 13.16 9.27 -7.50
C SER A 91 14.65 9.11 -7.78
N ARG A 92 15.17 9.81 -8.80
CA ARG A 92 16.61 9.82 -9.12
C ARG A 92 17.31 11.06 -8.58
N GLU A 93 18.63 10.98 -8.50
CA GLU A 93 19.51 12.10 -8.13
C GLU A 93 19.81 12.96 -9.36
N SER A 94 18.75 13.50 -9.97
CA SER A 94 18.87 14.49 -11.04
C SER A 94 18.34 15.81 -10.53
N TYR A 95 19.12 16.88 -10.63
CA TYR A 95 18.82 18.16 -10.00
C TYR A 95 18.62 19.26 -11.04
N ASP A 96 17.64 20.11 -10.80
CA ASP A 96 17.52 21.41 -11.43
C ASP A 96 18.64 22.32 -10.90
N ARG A 97 19.54 22.75 -11.79
CA ARG A 97 20.67 23.61 -11.41
C ARG A 97 20.23 24.96 -10.84
N ARG A 98 19.05 25.46 -11.20
CA ARG A 98 18.56 26.77 -10.79
C ARG A 98 17.90 26.73 -9.42
N THR A 99 17.05 25.73 -9.19
CA THR A 99 16.25 25.62 -7.97
C THR A 99 16.86 24.68 -6.93
N GLN A 100 17.87 23.88 -7.32
CA GLN A 100 18.45 22.79 -6.52
C GLN A 100 17.43 21.72 -6.11
N LEU A 101 16.26 21.70 -6.76
CA LEU A 101 15.25 20.67 -6.56
C LEU A 101 15.58 19.45 -7.40
N ARG A 102 15.20 18.26 -6.92
CA ARG A 102 15.32 17.04 -7.71
C ARG A 102 14.20 16.94 -8.73
N TYR A 103 14.51 16.48 -9.93
CA TYR A 103 13.50 16.08 -10.90
C TYR A 103 12.94 14.70 -10.55
N ALA A 104 11.65 14.53 -10.77
CA ALA A 104 11.08 13.21 -10.93
C ALA A 104 11.55 12.62 -12.27
N SER A 105 11.82 11.33 -12.30
CA SER A 105 12.42 10.64 -13.44
C SER A 105 11.68 9.35 -13.76
N VAL A 106 11.97 8.79 -14.93
CA VAL A 106 11.56 7.42 -15.29
C VAL A 106 12.78 6.52 -15.48
N VAL A 107 12.66 5.26 -15.07
CA VAL A 107 13.73 4.25 -15.14
C VAL A 107 13.28 3.02 -15.89
N GLY A 108 14.22 2.37 -16.59
CA GLY A 108 13.97 1.08 -17.23
C GLY A 108 13.70 -0.02 -16.21
N LYS A 109 13.18 -1.15 -16.69
CA LYS A 109 12.85 -2.32 -15.84
C LYS A 109 14.10 -2.90 -15.15
N ASP A 110 15.24 -2.86 -15.82
CA ASP A 110 16.48 -3.49 -15.34
C ASP A 110 17.34 -2.60 -14.42
N TYR A 111 16.87 -1.39 -14.10
CA TYR A 111 17.63 -0.44 -13.30
C TYR A 111 17.60 -0.81 -11.80
N GLN A 112 18.75 -1.21 -11.26
CA GLN A 112 18.92 -1.53 -9.83
C GLN A 112 19.19 -0.24 -9.03
N GLY A 113 18.36 0.03 -8.01
CA GLY A 113 18.39 1.26 -7.21
C GLY A 113 17.01 1.92 -7.06
N GLU A 114 15.99 1.07 -6.93
CA GLU A 114 14.59 1.33 -7.24
C GLU A 114 13.88 2.18 -6.17
N ARG A 115 14.20 3.48 -6.11
CA ARG A 115 13.33 4.47 -5.44
C ARG A 115 12.07 4.72 -6.28
N ASP A 116 11.42 3.66 -6.74
CA ASP A 116 10.30 3.63 -7.68
C ASP A 116 8.97 3.23 -7.02
N ARG A 117 8.98 3.10 -5.70
CA ARG A 117 7.84 2.78 -4.86
C ARG A 117 7.23 4.08 -4.35
N TRP A 118 5.91 4.19 -4.48
CA TRP A 118 5.17 5.40 -4.17
C TRP A 118 3.97 5.08 -3.29
N ASN A 119 3.67 5.98 -2.36
CA ASN A 119 2.42 6.03 -1.63
C ASN A 119 1.48 6.99 -2.37
N LEU A 120 0.27 6.52 -2.67
CA LEU A 120 -0.82 7.35 -3.16
C LEU A 120 -1.68 7.78 -1.98
N LEU A 121 -1.43 8.98 -1.46
CA LEU A 121 -2.12 9.50 -0.28
C LEU A 121 -3.30 10.36 -0.72
N VAL A 122 -4.49 10.04 -0.23
CA VAL A 122 -5.72 10.78 -0.56
C VAL A 122 -5.63 12.20 -0.02
N GLY A 123 -5.77 13.17 -0.91
CA GLY A 123 -5.87 14.60 -0.63
C GLY A 123 -7.28 15.14 -0.87
N PRO A 124 -7.46 16.47 -0.79
CA PRO A 124 -8.75 17.12 -1.00
C PRO A 124 -9.34 16.85 -2.38
N GLY A 125 -10.66 16.65 -2.46
CA GLY A 125 -11.38 16.53 -3.74
C GLY A 125 -11.09 15.26 -4.54
N ASN A 126 -10.78 14.15 -3.86
CA ASN A 126 -10.37 12.87 -4.47
C ASN A 126 -9.11 12.98 -5.35
N ASN A 127 -8.27 13.97 -5.06
CA ASN A 127 -6.94 14.11 -5.63
C ASN A 127 -5.92 13.36 -4.76
N TYR A 128 -4.72 13.13 -5.28
CA TYR A 128 -3.69 12.38 -4.59
C TYR A 128 -2.41 13.19 -4.45
N TYR A 129 -1.79 13.05 -3.28
CA TYR A 129 -0.37 13.31 -3.11
C TYR A 129 0.38 12.03 -3.47
N ILE A 130 1.39 12.16 -4.33
CA ILE A 130 2.22 11.04 -4.76
C ILE A 130 3.56 11.18 -4.04
N GLN A 131 3.77 10.35 -3.01
CA GLN A 131 4.95 10.42 -2.14
C GLN A 131 5.85 9.23 -2.38
N ASN A 132 7.15 9.43 -2.54
CA ASN A 132 8.10 8.34 -2.64
C ASN A 132 8.18 7.58 -1.31
N SER A 133 8.04 6.26 -1.33
CA SER A 133 8.05 5.44 -0.13
C SER A 133 9.43 5.35 0.52
N ASP A 134 10.50 5.48 -0.26
CA ASP A 134 11.87 5.37 0.21
C ASP A 134 12.42 6.72 0.72
N THR A 135 12.12 7.83 0.03
CA THR A 135 12.64 9.17 0.39
C THR A 135 11.67 10.05 1.18
N GLY A 136 10.38 9.74 1.17
CA GLY A 136 9.33 10.58 1.77
C GLY A 136 9.05 11.88 1.01
N GLU A 137 9.65 12.10 -0.16
CA GLU A 137 9.43 13.29 -0.98
C GLU A 137 8.16 13.18 -1.80
N TYR A 138 7.53 14.33 -2.05
CA TYR A 138 6.32 14.42 -2.83
C TYR A 138 6.62 14.88 -4.26
N LEU A 139 5.87 14.34 -5.22
CA LEU A 139 5.78 14.96 -6.53
C LEU A 139 5.17 16.36 -6.41
N ARG A 140 5.81 17.32 -7.08
CA ARG A 140 5.33 18.69 -7.21
C ARG A 140 5.40 19.13 -8.66
N ALA A 141 4.25 19.47 -9.21
CA ALA A 141 4.15 20.11 -10.52
C ALA A 141 4.73 21.53 -10.47
N HIS A 142 5.37 21.97 -11.54
CA HIS A 142 5.95 23.31 -11.63
C HIS A 142 5.58 23.99 -12.95
N GLU A 143 5.57 25.32 -12.95
CA GLU A 143 5.21 26.16 -14.11
C GLU A 143 6.10 25.95 -15.35
N ASN A 144 7.29 25.37 -15.18
CA ASN A 144 8.25 25.10 -16.26
C ASN A 144 8.00 23.75 -16.95
N ASN A 145 6.83 23.14 -16.72
CA ASN A 145 6.43 21.81 -17.17
C ASN A 145 7.21 20.64 -16.56
N PHE A 146 8.16 20.87 -15.66
CA PHE A 146 8.82 19.78 -14.95
C PHE A 146 8.02 19.35 -13.72
N VAL A 147 8.18 18.08 -13.36
CA VAL A 147 7.75 17.55 -12.06
C VAL A 147 8.99 17.38 -11.18
N HIS A 148 8.95 17.97 -10.00
CA HIS A 148 10.04 17.92 -9.03
C HIS A 148 9.69 17.02 -7.84
N LEU A 149 10.71 16.64 -7.09
CA LEU A 149 10.61 15.96 -5.81
C LEU A 149 10.89 16.99 -4.72
N VAL A 150 9.98 17.12 -3.78
CA VAL A 150 10.09 18.09 -2.69
C VAL A 150 9.85 17.39 -1.37
N ALA A 151 10.81 17.53 -0.45
CA ALA A 151 10.68 17.02 0.91
C ALA A 151 9.77 17.91 1.76
N GLY A 152 9.14 17.30 2.77
CA GLY A 152 8.28 18.02 3.71
C GLY A 152 6.80 17.97 3.35
N ARG A 153 5.98 18.67 4.14
CA ARG A 153 4.52 18.61 4.02
C ARG A 153 4.04 19.40 2.77
N PRO A 154 3.16 18.84 1.93
CA PRO A 154 2.52 19.57 0.84
C PRO A 154 1.79 20.83 1.34
N THR A 155 2.03 21.98 0.70
CA THR A 155 1.53 23.29 1.16
C THR A 155 0.46 23.89 0.26
N ASP A 156 0.33 23.43 -0.98
CA ASP A 156 -0.53 24.03 -2.00
C ASP A 156 -1.00 22.99 -3.04
N ASN A 157 -1.78 23.44 -4.02
CA ASN A 157 -2.36 22.58 -5.07
C ASN A 157 -1.33 22.04 -6.08
N SER A 158 -0.09 22.53 -6.09
CA SER A 158 0.95 22.04 -7.02
C SER A 158 1.42 20.62 -6.70
N PHE A 159 1.10 20.12 -5.50
CA PHE A 159 1.37 18.74 -5.06
C PHE A 159 0.22 17.77 -5.36
N LEU A 160 -0.92 18.28 -5.82
CA LEU A 160 -2.12 17.46 -6.03
C LEU A 160 -2.23 17.00 -7.48
N PHE A 161 -2.43 15.70 -7.64
CA PHE A 161 -2.69 15.07 -8.93
C PHE A 161 -4.05 14.41 -8.92
N LYS A 162 -4.88 14.76 -9.89
CA LYS A 162 -6.18 14.14 -10.14
C LYS A 162 -5.99 12.91 -11.03
N PRO A 163 -6.32 11.70 -10.56
CA PRO A 163 -6.34 10.52 -11.41
C PRO A 163 -7.57 10.56 -12.32
N ILE A 164 -7.37 10.32 -13.61
CA ILE A 164 -8.43 10.12 -14.59
C ILE A 164 -8.31 8.68 -15.09
N LEU A 165 -9.18 7.81 -14.58
CA LEU A 165 -9.18 6.39 -14.91
C LEU A 165 -9.74 6.17 -16.32
N VAL A 166 -8.91 5.67 -17.23
CA VAL A 166 -9.35 5.29 -18.56
C VAL A 166 -10.12 3.98 -18.43
N ARG A 167 -11.41 4.00 -18.81
CA ARG A 167 -12.35 2.87 -18.62
C ARG A 167 -12.46 2.40 -17.16
N GLY A 168 -12.23 3.29 -16.19
CA GLY A 168 -12.40 2.98 -14.77
C GLY A 168 -11.30 2.10 -14.15
N SER A 169 -10.15 1.93 -14.81
CA SER A 169 -9.07 1.05 -14.33
C SER A 169 -7.81 1.82 -13.89
N TRP A 170 -7.18 1.37 -12.80
CA TRP A 170 -5.85 1.80 -12.37
C TRP A 170 -4.72 1.25 -13.23
N SER A 171 -4.99 0.24 -14.06
CA SER A 171 -4.04 -0.25 -15.06
C SER A 171 -3.88 0.70 -16.26
N CYS A 172 -4.69 1.76 -16.33
CA CYS A 172 -4.65 2.76 -17.39
C CYS A 172 -5.21 4.10 -16.87
N VAL A 173 -4.33 4.97 -16.38
CA VAL A 173 -4.69 6.23 -15.72
C VAL A 173 -3.86 7.39 -16.25
N LEU A 174 -4.49 8.55 -16.39
CA LEU A 174 -3.81 9.84 -16.55
C LEU A 174 -3.72 10.53 -15.19
N PHE A 175 -2.58 11.14 -14.86
CA PHE A 175 -2.45 11.98 -13.68
C PHE A 175 -2.37 13.45 -14.09
N GLN A 176 -3.44 14.20 -13.82
CA GLN A 176 -3.53 15.62 -14.13
C GLN A 176 -3.09 16.46 -12.93
N SER A 177 -2.17 17.40 -13.10
CA SER A 177 -1.87 18.41 -12.09
C SER A 177 -3.10 19.26 -11.81
N VAL A 178 -3.51 19.37 -10.55
CA VAL A 178 -4.64 20.23 -10.15
C VAL A 178 -4.32 21.71 -10.33
N CYS A 179 -3.07 22.11 -10.08
CA CYS A 179 -2.65 23.50 -10.17
C CYS A 179 -2.50 24.01 -11.61
N TYR A 180 -1.91 23.19 -12.50
CA TYR A 180 -1.54 23.63 -13.86
C TYR A 180 -2.37 22.99 -14.97
N GLY A 181 -3.23 22.02 -14.66
CA GLY A 181 -4.11 21.34 -15.62
C GLY A 181 -3.42 20.40 -16.61
N GLY A 182 -2.08 20.34 -16.61
CA GLY A 182 -1.29 19.44 -17.45
C GLY A 182 -1.23 18.01 -16.92
N TYR A 183 -0.92 17.06 -17.80
CA TYR A 183 -0.81 15.63 -17.51
C TYR A 183 0.64 15.21 -17.43
N ILE A 184 0.99 14.41 -16.43
CA ILE A 184 2.37 13.94 -16.30
C ILE A 184 2.66 12.81 -17.30
N TYR A 185 3.82 12.85 -17.93
CA TYR A 185 4.32 11.81 -18.82
C TYR A 185 5.83 11.60 -18.62
N GLY A 186 6.31 10.40 -18.93
CA GLY A 186 7.73 10.08 -18.90
C GLY A 186 8.38 10.41 -20.24
N GLU A 187 9.46 11.19 -20.24
CA GLU A 187 10.25 11.46 -21.44
C GLU A 187 11.67 10.95 -21.28
N GLN A 188 12.12 10.16 -22.26
CA GLN A 188 13.50 9.76 -22.39
C GLN A 188 14.25 10.81 -23.22
N TYR A 189 15.03 11.66 -22.54
CA TYR A 189 15.81 12.71 -23.20
C TYR A 189 17.16 12.18 -23.68
N SER A 190 17.78 11.27 -22.92
CA SER A 190 19.02 10.59 -23.31
C SER A 190 19.19 9.27 -22.57
N ALA A 191 20.24 8.50 -22.87
CA ALA A 191 20.57 7.29 -22.11
C ALA A 191 20.80 7.55 -20.60
N ALA A 192 21.15 8.79 -20.23
CA ALA A 192 21.45 9.17 -18.84
C ALA A 192 20.33 9.98 -18.17
N SER A 193 19.57 10.75 -18.95
CA SER A 193 18.61 11.74 -18.46
C SER A 193 17.19 11.40 -18.92
N ASN A 194 16.37 10.99 -17.96
CA ASN A 194 14.96 10.72 -18.16
C ASN A 194 14.17 11.51 -17.13
N PHE A 195 13.14 12.21 -17.57
CA PHE A 195 12.40 13.14 -16.73
C PHE A 195 10.91 12.84 -16.77
N VAL A 196 10.21 13.31 -15.77
CA VAL A 196 8.76 13.41 -15.78
C VAL A 196 8.40 14.86 -16.07
N LEU A 197 7.64 15.03 -17.13
CA LEU A 197 7.21 16.33 -17.62
C LEU A 197 5.69 16.41 -17.60
N MET A 198 5.17 17.61 -17.82
CA MET A 198 3.76 17.89 -17.97
C MET A 198 3.44 18.36 -19.38
N THR A 199 2.33 17.89 -19.92
CA THR A 199 1.78 18.34 -21.20
C THR A 199 0.31 18.70 -21.06
N GLN A 200 -0.13 19.75 -21.74
CA GLN A 200 -1.56 20.02 -21.94
C GLN A 200 -2.06 19.47 -23.28
N ASP A 201 -1.14 19.08 -24.17
CA ASP A 201 -1.45 18.57 -25.51
C ASP A 201 -1.53 17.03 -25.49
N LEU A 202 -2.69 16.53 -25.09
CA LEU A 202 -3.00 15.12 -25.21
C LEU A 202 -3.24 14.66 -26.66
N GLN A 203 -3.33 15.55 -27.66
CA GLN A 203 -3.42 15.05 -29.04
C GLN A 203 -2.09 14.43 -29.49
N ARG A 204 -0.99 15.00 -29.01
CA ARG A 204 0.37 14.52 -29.32
C ARG A 204 0.91 13.53 -28.30
N CYS A 205 0.64 13.73 -27.01
CA CYS A 205 1.30 13.01 -25.93
C CYS A 205 0.37 12.06 -25.16
N TYR A 206 -0.77 11.65 -25.74
CA TYR A 206 -1.74 10.82 -25.04
C TYR A 206 -1.13 9.52 -24.51
N GLN A 207 -0.42 8.78 -25.37
CA GLN A 207 0.09 7.45 -25.05
C GLN A 207 1.17 7.50 -23.97
N GLU A 208 2.04 8.51 -24.06
CA GLU A 208 3.14 8.77 -23.13
C GLU A 208 2.63 9.20 -21.75
N SER A 209 1.46 9.84 -21.71
CA SER A 209 0.82 10.30 -20.47
C SER A 209 0.06 9.20 -19.73
N LEU A 210 -0.10 8.01 -20.32
CA LEU A 210 -0.81 6.89 -19.68
C LEU A 210 0.12 6.10 -18.76
N TRP A 211 -0.39 5.82 -17.56
CA TRP A 211 0.30 5.04 -16.54
C TRP A 211 -0.52 3.81 -16.14
N SER A 212 0.17 2.74 -15.79
CA SER A 212 -0.37 1.62 -15.03
C SER A 212 0.11 1.72 -13.59
N VAL A 213 -0.82 1.59 -12.65
CA VAL A 213 -0.54 1.59 -11.21
C VAL A 213 -0.70 0.16 -10.69
N SER A 214 0.40 -0.43 -10.24
CA SER A 214 0.42 -1.77 -9.67
C SER A 214 0.77 -1.74 -8.19
N THR A 215 0.04 -2.52 -7.38
CA THR A 215 0.33 -2.69 -5.97
C THR A 215 1.59 -3.54 -5.79
N VAL A 216 2.50 -3.05 -4.97
CA VAL A 216 3.69 -3.73 -4.46
C VAL A 216 3.77 -3.56 -2.95
N TYR A 217 4.85 -4.04 -2.33
CA TYR A 217 5.01 -4.02 -0.88
C TYR A 217 6.24 -3.20 -0.46
N CYS A 218 6.00 -2.39 0.56
CA CYS A 218 6.94 -1.68 1.39
C CYS A 218 6.71 -2.15 2.86
#